data_AF-A0A6M0CVL6-F1
#
_entry.id   AF-A0A6M0CVL6-F1
#
_cell.length_a   1.000
_cell.length_b   1.000
_cell.length_c   1.000
_cell.angle_alpha   90.00
_cell.angle_beta   90.00
_cell.angle_gamma   90.00
#
_symmetry.space_group_name_H-M   'P 1'
#
loop_
_entity.id
_entity.type
_entity.pdbx_description
1 polymer ?
#
loop_
_entity_poly.entity_id
_entity_poly.type
_entity_poly.pdbx_seq_one_letter_code
_entity_poly.pdbx_strand_id
1 'polypeptide(L)'
;AFSDGRIDLFSESQPQTLLNQLQDDILELRPLAETRALWPPVDSTKDRSVRFHIAHSAQREVEILHDQLLARFSADPGLRPRDVIVMLPDINAYAAHIRAVFGQLGRNDPRFIPFTLTDQGQRGRDPLLIALEHLLKLPDSRFPVSEILDLLDVPALRARFAIKESDLPTLHRWIEGAGVRWGLNARQRAGL
;
A
#
# COMPACT_ATOMS: atom_id res chain seq x y z
N ALA A 1 -37.92 -19.11 27.63
CA ALA A 1 -38.33 -17.92 26.87
C ALA A 1 -37.52 -16.74 27.39
N PHE A 2 -36.32 -16.54 26.82
CA PHE A 2 -35.51 -15.36 27.09
C PHE A 2 -35.68 -14.45 25.88
N SER A 3 -36.40 -13.34 26.06
CA SER A 3 -36.45 -12.24 25.11
C SER A 3 -35.09 -11.57 25.15
N ASP A 4 -34.28 -11.77 24.11
CA ASP A 4 -33.00 -11.13 23.90
C ASP A 4 -33.25 -9.64 23.63
N GLY A 5 -33.28 -8.85 24.72
CA GLY A 5 -33.48 -7.41 24.69
C GLY A 5 -32.26 -6.69 24.13
N ARG A 6 -32.02 -6.83 22.82
CA ARG A 6 -31.20 -5.86 22.08
C ARG A 6 -31.97 -4.56 22.02
N ILE A 7 -31.59 -3.64 22.90
CA ILE A 7 -32.00 -2.25 22.79
C ILE A 7 -31.14 -1.66 21.67
N ASP A 8 -31.72 -1.54 20.48
CA ASP A 8 -31.07 -0.84 19.38
C ASP A 8 -31.04 0.66 19.70
N LEU A 9 -29.91 1.12 20.23
CA LEU A 9 -29.65 2.54 20.47
C LEU A 9 -29.15 3.18 19.17
N PHE A 10 -30.08 3.49 18.27
CA PHE A 10 -29.78 4.29 17.10
C PHE A 10 -29.71 5.77 17.49
N SER A 11 -28.62 6.44 17.11
CA SER A 11 -28.51 7.89 17.29
C SER A 11 -29.30 8.60 16.20
N GLU A 12 -30.42 9.23 16.54
CA GLU A 12 -31.14 10.12 15.62
C GLU A 12 -30.33 11.41 15.40
N SER A 13 -29.56 11.46 14.33
CA SER A 13 -28.91 12.69 13.87
C SER A 13 -29.57 13.15 12.58
N GLN A 14 -30.06 14.40 12.53
CA GLN A 14 -30.61 14.97 11.29
C GLN A 14 -29.53 15.02 10.21
N PRO A 15 -29.70 14.35 9.05
CA PRO A 15 -28.67 14.31 8.01
C PRO A 15 -28.40 15.69 7.41
N GLN A 16 -27.18 16.21 7.58
CA GLN A 16 -26.77 17.52 7.04
C GLN A 16 -25.89 17.43 5.80
N THR A 17 -25.27 16.28 5.58
CA THR A 17 -24.38 16.03 4.43
C THR A 17 -24.81 14.79 3.66
N LEU A 18 -24.34 14.67 2.43
CA LEU A 18 -24.51 13.51 1.56
C LEU A 18 -24.07 12.23 2.24
N LEU A 19 -22.93 12.25 2.95
CA LEU A 19 -22.50 11.10 3.74
C LEU A 19 -23.53 10.70 4.79
N ASN A 20 -24.11 11.65 5.52
CA ASN A 20 -25.14 11.34 6.51
C ASN A 20 -26.43 10.84 5.86
N GLN A 21 -26.85 11.42 4.73
CA GLN A 21 -28.03 10.96 3.98
C GLN A 21 -27.85 9.51 3.52
N LEU A 22 -26.66 9.16 3.02
CA LEU A 22 -26.33 7.81 2.61
C LEU A 22 -26.29 6.83 3.80
N GLN A 23 -25.74 7.25 4.94
CA GLN A 23 -25.76 6.45 6.17
C GLN A 23 -27.18 6.22 6.69
N ASP A 24 -28.03 7.26 6.64
CA ASP A 24 -29.43 7.21 7.05
C ASP A 24 -30.26 6.30 6.13
N ASP A 25 -30.08 6.40 4.81
CA ASP A 25 -30.75 5.51 3.85
C ASP A 25 -30.34 4.05 4.02
N ILE A 26 -29.07 3.78 4.36
CA ILE A 26 -28.62 2.41 4.68
C ILE A 26 -29.24 1.92 5.98
N LEU A 27 -29.28 2.78 7.01
CA LEU A 27 -29.86 2.45 8.31
C LEU A 27 -31.34 2.10 8.20
N GLU A 28 -32.08 2.90 7.43
CA GLU A 28 -33.53 2.79 7.23
C GLU A 28 -33.91 1.89 6.04
N LEU A 29 -32.91 1.26 5.39
CA LEU A 29 -33.06 0.37 4.24
C LEU A 29 -33.92 0.97 3.11
N ARG A 30 -33.73 2.26 2.82
CA ARG A 30 -34.57 2.97 1.84
C ARG A 30 -34.17 2.62 0.40
N PRO A 31 -35.15 2.35 -0.49
CA PRO A 31 -34.88 2.15 -1.90
C PRO A 31 -34.58 3.48 -2.61
N LEU A 32 -33.87 3.41 -3.74
CA LEU A 32 -33.43 4.58 -4.51
C LEU A 32 -34.56 5.54 -4.92
N ALA A 33 -35.77 5.03 -5.16
CA ALA A 33 -36.92 5.86 -5.51
C ALA A 33 -37.33 6.79 -4.35
N GLU A 34 -37.25 6.30 -3.12
CA GLU A 34 -37.59 7.05 -1.92
C GLU A 34 -36.49 8.06 -1.57
N THR A 35 -35.22 7.64 -1.59
CA THR A 35 -34.04 8.51 -1.47
C THR A 35 -34.14 9.76 -2.36
N ARG A 36 -34.51 9.58 -3.64
CA ARG A 36 -34.61 10.68 -4.62
C ARG A 36 -35.77 11.63 -4.36
N ALA A 37 -36.82 11.16 -3.68
CA ALA A 37 -37.97 11.98 -3.32
C ALA A 37 -37.75 12.70 -1.98
N LEU A 38 -37.02 12.06 -1.06
CA LEU A 38 -36.78 12.55 0.29
C LEU A 38 -35.70 13.64 0.34
N TRP A 39 -34.55 13.39 -0.30
CA TRP A 39 -33.39 14.27 -0.19
C TRP A 39 -33.36 15.33 -1.29
N PRO A 40 -32.92 16.56 -0.98
CA PRO A 40 -32.71 17.57 -2.00
C PRO A 40 -31.54 17.20 -2.92
N PRO A 41 -31.46 17.81 -4.12
CA PRO A 41 -30.29 17.66 -4.98
C PRO A 41 -29.00 18.06 -4.25
N VAL A 42 -27.94 17.26 -4.44
CA VAL A 42 -26.64 17.49 -3.81
C VAL A 42 -25.97 18.74 -4.38
N ASP A 43 -25.64 19.69 -3.50
CA ASP A 43 -24.79 20.83 -3.84
C ASP A 43 -23.31 20.46 -3.63
N SER A 44 -22.65 20.05 -4.71
CA SER A 44 -21.24 19.64 -4.70
C SER A 44 -20.25 20.77 -4.35
N THR A 45 -20.69 22.03 -4.34
CA THR A 45 -19.81 23.15 -3.98
C THR A 45 -19.70 23.33 -2.47
N LYS A 46 -20.79 23.05 -1.75
CA LYS A 46 -20.88 23.15 -0.29
C LYS A 46 -20.57 21.83 0.39
N ASP A 47 -21.08 20.73 -0.14
CA ASP A 47 -20.90 19.42 0.45
C ASP A 47 -19.63 18.73 -0.08
N ARG A 48 -18.73 18.40 0.86
CA ARG A 48 -17.46 17.71 0.60
C ARG A 48 -17.32 16.41 1.40
N SER A 49 -18.42 15.91 1.96
CA SER A 49 -18.44 14.71 2.80
C SER A 49 -18.10 13.45 2.02
N VAL A 50 -18.51 13.36 0.74
CA VAL A 50 -18.10 12.32 -0.21
C VAL A 50 -17.51 12.97 -1.44
N ARG A 51 -16.32 12.51 -1.85
CA ARG A 51 -15.60 13.04 -3.02
C ARG A 51 -14.96 11.90 -3.81
N PHE A 52 -14.94 12.08 -5.13
CA PHE A 52 -14.23 11.22 -6.06
C PHE A 52 -13.09 12.00 -6.69
N HIS A 53 -11.89 11.42 -6.67
CA HIS A 53 -10.71 12.01 -7.27
C HIS A 53 -10.18 11.05 -8.35
N ILE A 54 -9.88 11.59 -9.53
CA ILE A 54 -9.28 10.84 -10.61
C ILE A 54 -7.83 11.30 -10.73
N ALA A 55 -6.90 10.36 -10.66
CA ALA A 55 -5.47 10.58 -10.80
C ALA A 55 -4.91 9.69 -11.92
N HIS A 56 -3.79 10.11 -12.51
CA HIS A 56 -3.15 9.40 -13.63
C HIS A 56 -2.00 8.48 -13.20
N SER A 57 -1.64 8.47 -11.91
CA SER A 57 -0.61 7.60 -11.34
C SER A 57 -0.74 7.51 -9.82
N ALA A 58 -0.19 6.45 -9.22
CA ALA A 58 -0.12 6.29 -7.77
C ALA A 58 0.59 7.47 -7.08
N GLN A 59 1.68 7.97 -7.69
CA GLN A 59 2.37 9.17 -7.20
C GLN A 59 1.43 10.38 -7.13
N ARG A 60 0.71 10.65 -8.23
CA ARG A 60 -0.19 11.81 -8.29
C ARG A 60 -1.40 11.65 -7.36
N GLU A 61 -1.90 10.44 -7.19
CA GLU A 61 -2.98 10.13 -6.26
C GLU A 61 -2.59 10.46 -4.82
N VAL A 62 -1.39 10.06 -4.40
CA VAL A 62 -0.86 10.34 -3.05
C VAL A 62 -0.62 11.86 -2.87
N GLU A 63 -0.13 12.57 -3.89
CA GLU A 63 0.00 14.03 -3.84
C GLU A 63 -1.34 14.73 -3.67
N ILE A 64 -2.35 14.34 -4.47
CA ILE A 64 -3.70 14.89 -4.35
C ILE A 64 -4.26 14.62 -2.95
N LEU A 65 -4.08 13.41 -2.42
CA LEU A 65 -4.50 13.05 -1.07
C LEU A 65 -3.84 13.96 -0.02
N HIS A 66 -2.53 14.16 -0.11
CA HIS A 66 -1.78 15.04 0.80
C HIS A 66 -2.34 16.47 0.78
N ASP A 67 -2.53 17.05 -0.41
CA ASP A 67 -3.09 18.39 -0.58
C ASP A 67 -4.51 18.50 0.01
N GLN A 68 -5.37 17.48 -0.20
CA GLN A 68 -6.72 17.45 0.35
C GLN A 68 -6.73 17.35 1.88
N LEU A 69 -5.86 16.52 2.47
CA LEU A 69 -5.74 16.41 3.92
C LEU A 69 -5.25 17.71 4.54
N LEU A 70 -4.24 18.35 3.92
CA LEU A 70 -3.73 19.63 4.39
C LEU A 70 -4.81 20.71 4.37
N ALA A 71 -5.60 20.79 3.29
CA ALA A 71 -6.72 21.71 3.19
C ALA A 71 -7.78 21.45 4.28
N ARG A 72 -8.06 20.19 4.61
CA ARG A 72 -9.01 19.83 5.69
C ARG A 72 -8.49 20.19 7.07
N PHE A 73 -7.23 19.87 7.39
CA PHE A 73 -6.64 20.26 8.67
C PHE A 73 -6.55 21.77 8.84
N SER A 74 -6.36 22.51 7.74
CA SER A 74 -6.39 23.99 7.78
C SER A 74 -7.80 24.56 7.98
N ALA A 75 -8.84 23.88 7.50
CA ALA A 75 -10.22 24.35 7.58
C ALA A 75 -10.90 24.00 8.92
N ASP A 76 -10.54 22.87 9.52
CA ASP A 76 -11.10 22.39 10.78
C ASP A 76 -9.98 22.08 11.81
N PRO A 77 -9.77 22.95 12.80
CA PRO A 77 -8.78 22.73 13.86
C PRO A 77 -9.06 21.53 14.77
N GLY A 78 -10.30 21.02 14.79
CA GLY A 78 -10.69 19.86 15.59
C GLY A 78 -10.28 18.53 14.96
N LEU A 79 -10.05 18.50 13.65
CA LEU A 79 -9.64 17.32 12.91
C LEU A 79 -8.15 17.04 13.11
N ARG A 80 -7.81 15.89 13.68
CA ARG A 80 -6.41 15.49 13.91
C ARG A 80 -6.03 14.36 12.96
N PRO A 81 -4.72 14.19 12.65
CA PRO A 81 -4.26 13.09 11.80
C PRO A 81 -4.68 11.69 12.27
N ARG A 82 -4.86 11.49 13.59
CA ARG A 82 -5.32 10.21 14.16
C ARG A 82 -6.78 9.87 13.85
N ASP A 83 -7.57 10.87 13.46
CA ASP A 83 -8.98 10.71 13.12
C ASP A 83 -9.16 10.35 11.63
N VAL A 84 -8.05 10.18 10.89
CA VAL A 84 -8.02 9.86 9.45
C VAL A 84 -7.46 8.45 9.22
N ILE A 85 -8.13 7.68 8.37
CA ILE A 85 -7.64 6.40 7.87
C ILE A 85 -7.57 6.43 6.34
N VAL A 86 -6.47 5.90 5.80
CA VAL A 86 -6.26 5.73 4.36
C VAL A 86 -6.14 4.23 4.09
N MET A 87 -7.05 3.68 3.30
CA MET A 87 -7.06 2.27 2.93
C MET A 87 -6.66 2.11 1.48
N LEU A 88 -5.83 1.10 1.21
CA LEU A 88 -5.27 0.80 -0.10
C LEU A 88 -5.46 -0.70 -0.40
N PRO A 89 -5.67 -1.09 -1.66
CA PRO A 89 -5.79 -2.50 -2.02
C PRO A 89 -4.47 -3.26 -1.90
N ASP A 90 -3.32 -2.59 -2.15
CA ASP A 90 -1.98 -3.11 -1.92
C ASP A 90 -1.08 -1.99 -1.40
N ILE A 91 -0.65 -2.12 -0.14
CA ILE A 91 0.21 -1.12 0.48
C ILE A 91 1.64 -1.14 -0.08
N ASN A 92 2.14 -2.27 -0.57
CA ASN A 92 3.52 -2.40 -1.05
C ASN A 92 3.72 -1.59 -2.33
N ALA A 93 2.75 -1.60 -3.24
CA ALA A 93 2.77 -0.79 -4.45
C ALA A 93 2.82 0.72 -4.17
N TYR A 94 2.20 1.19 -3.07
CA TYR A 94 2.11 2.62 -2.74
C TYR A 94 3.17 3.11 -1.74
N ALA A 95 3.86 2.20 -1.04
CA ALA A 95 4.73 2.55 0.07
C ALA A 95 5.85 3.54 -0.29
N ALA A 96 6.44 3.41 -1.48
CA ALA A 96 7.47 4.33 -1.97
C ALA A 96 6.90 5.73 -2.25
N HIS A 97 5.73 5.79 -2.89
CA HIS A 97 5.02 7.04 -3.21
C HIS A 97 4.60 7.79 -1.94
N ILE A 98 4.05 7.07 -0.95
CA ILE A 98 3.67 7.67 0.34
C ILE A 98 4.89 8.26 1.05
N ARG A 99 6.01 7.54 1.09
CA ARG A 99 7.25 8.06 1.68
C ARG A 99 7.81 9.27 0.93
N ALA A 100 7.71 9.28 -0.39
CA ALA A 100 8.16 10.41 -1.20
C ALA A 100 7.36 11.68 -0.91
N VAL A 101 6.04 11.57 -0.75
CA VAL A 101 5.17 12.74 -0.54
C VAL A 101 5.14 13.17 0.94
N PHE A 102 4.90 12.23 1.86
CA PHE A 102 4.73 12.55 3.28
C PHE A 102 6.05 12.57 4.07
N GLY A 103 7.09 11.88 3.59
CA GLY A 103 8.35 11.68 4.32
C GLY A 103 9.45 12.70 4.02
N GLN A 104 9.31 13.52 2.97
CA GLN A 104 10.31 14.51 2.58
C GLN A 104 10.27 15.80 3.42
N LEU A 105 9.15 16.07 4.08
CA LEU A 105 8.94 17.30 4.84
C LEU A 105 9.52 17.16 6.25
N GLY A 106 10.32 18.15 6.67
CA GLY A 106 10.81 18.24 8.04
C GLY A 106 9.66 18.50 9.02
N ARG A 107 9.80 18.05 10.28
CA ARG A 107 8.74 18.20 11.31
C ARG A 107 8.33 19.65 11.60
N ASN A 108 9.17 20.62 11.25
CA ASN A 108 8.91 22.04 11.45
C ASN A 108 8.20 22.69 10.23
N ASP A 109 8.00 21.95 9.13
CA ASP A 109 7.25 22.44 7.97
C ASP A 109 5.74 22.36 8.28
N PRO A 110 4.96 23.44 8.06
CA PRO A 110 3.52 23.45 8.31
C PRO A 110 2.74 22.42 7.48
N ARG A 111 3.33 21.89 6.40
CA ARG A 111 2.73 20.87 5.53
C ARG A 111 3.02 19.44 6.00
N PHE A 112 3.82 19.28 7.04
CA PHE A 112 4.14 17.98 7.60
C PHE A 112 2.91 17.36 8.26
N ILE A 113 2.50 16.20 7.75
CA ILE A 113 1.42 15.39 8.31
C ILE A 113 2.04 14.07 8.81
N PRO A 114 1.95 13.76 10.13
CA PRO A 114 2.47 12.50 10.64
C PRO A 114 1.65 11.33 10.11
N PHE A 115 2.32 10.26 9.68
CA PHE A 115 1.70 9.07 9.14
C PHE A 115 2.38 7.79 9.65
N THR A 116 1.67 6.67 9.59
CA THR A 116 2.19 5.32 9.86
C THR A 116 1.68 4.38 8.79
N LEU A 117 2.56 3.50 8.29
CA LEU A 117 2.19 2.46 7.33
C LEU A 117 1.97 1.14 8.09
N THR A 118 0.74 0.65 8.11
CA THR A 118 0.33 -0.60 8.75
C THR A 118 0.09 -1.66 7.68
N ASP A 119 0.33 -2.95 7.98
CA ASP A 119 0.09 -4.07 7.04
C ASP A 119 1.10 -4.19 5.88
N GLN A 120 2.27 -3.55 5.99
CA GLN A 120 3.44 -3.93 5.20
C GLN A 120 3.86 -5.34 5.65
N GLY A 121 3.28 -6.38 5.04
CA GLY A 121 3.70 -7.75 5.27
C GLY A 121 5.22 -7.89 5.17
N GLN A 122 5.83 -8.74 6.00
CA GLN A 122 7.29 -8.98 5.98
C GLN A 122 7.80 -9.50 4.62
N ARG A 123 6.90 -9.96 3.74
CA ARG A 123 7.16 -10.31 2.35
C ARG A 123 7.54 -9.08 1.54
N GLY A 124 8.80 -9.05 1.08
CA GLY A 124 9.33 -7.99 0.23
C GLY A 124 10.29 -7.03 0.93
N ARG A 125 10.48 -7.15 2.25
CA ARG A 125 11.45 -6.32 2.99
C ARG A 125 12.53 -7.11 3.70
N ASP A 126 12.28 -8.34 4.11
CA ASP A 126 13.34 -9.19 4.63
C ASP A 126 14.05 -9.87 3.45
N PRO A 127 15.30 -9.49 3.13
CA PRO A 127 16.05 -10.10 2.03
C PRO A 127 16.19 -11.62 2.22
N LEU A 128 16.16 -12.11 3.47
CA LEU A 128 16.15 -13.54 3.77
C LEU A 128 14.88 -14.24 3.32
N LEU A 129 13.72 -13.62 3.49
CA LEU A 129 12.45 -14.24 3.11
C LEU A 129 12.30 -14.31 1.59
N ILE A 130 12.75 -13.27 0.87
CA ILE A 130 12.82 -13.27 -0.60
C ILE A 130 13.79 -14.35 -1.08
N ALA A 131 14.98 -14.44 -0.50
CA ALA A 131 15.94 -15.50 -0.83
C ALA A 131 15.37 -16.89 -0.55
N LEU A 132 14.66 -17.10 0.55
CA LEU A 132 14.03 -18.38 0.87
C LEU A 132 12.97 -18.75 -0.18
N GLU A 133 12.12 -17.81 -0.59
CA GLU A 133 11.14 -18.04 -1.66
C GLU A 133 11.80 -18.38 -2.99
N HIS A 134 12.93 -17.75 -3.34
CA HIS A 134 13.73 -18.12 -4.51
C HIS A 134 14.33 -19.53 -4.36
N LEU A 135 14.89 -19.87 -3.20
CA LEU A 135 15.46 -21.19 -2.92
C LEU A 135 14.41 -22.31 -3.03
N LEU A 136 13.18 -22.07 -2.58
CA LEU A 136 12.08 -23.04 -2.69
C LEU A 136 11.63 -23.29 -4.14
N LYS A 137 11.85 -22.32 -5.05
CA LYS A 137 11.52 -22.43 -6.48
C LYS A 137 12.68 -22.94 -7.34
N LEU A 138 13.84 -23.24 -6.75
CA LEU A 138 15.01 -23.79 -7.44
C LEU A 138 14.75 -25.06 -8.28
N PRO A 139 13.88 -26.01 -7.88
CA PRO A 139 13.63 -27.20 -8.67
C PRO A 139 13.06 -26.90 -10.06
N ASP A 140 12.28 -25.82 -10.17
CA ASP A 140 11.58 -25.42 -11.40
C ASP A 140 12.27 -24.24 -12.12
N SER A 141 13.29 -23.63 -11.50
CA SER A 141 14.03 -22.50 -12.08
C SER A 141 15.03 -22.97 -13.14
N ARG A 142 15.19 -22.17 -14.19
CA ARG A 142 16.21 -22.38 -15.24
C ARG A 142 17.60 -21.88 -14.82
N PHE A 143 17.75 -21.40 -13.59
CA PHE A 143 18.98 -20.82 -13.04
C PHE A 143 19.54 -19.70 -13.94
N PRO A 144 18.77 -18.63 -14.21
CA PRO A 144 19.35 -17.46 -14.84
C PRO A 144 20.40 -16.85 -13.90
N VAL A 145 21.48 -16.36 -14.50
CA VAL A 145 22.58 -15.73 -13.78
C VAL A 145 22.12 -14.57 -12.90
N SER A 146 21.13 -13.80 -13.36
CA SER A 146 20.53 -12.71 -12.60
C SER A 146 19.98 -13.18 -11.25
N GLU A 147 19.27 -14.31 -11.21
CA GLU A 147 18.72 -14.85 -9.94
C GLU A 147 19.83 -15.27 -8.97
N ILE A 148 20.96 -15.77 -9.47
CA ILE A 148 22.11 -16.15 -8.64
C ILE A 148 22.79 -14.89 -8.07
N LEU A 149 22.90 -13.84 -8.87
CA LEU A 149 23.45 -12.55 -8.44
C LEU A 149 22.55 -11.89 -7.40
N ASP A 150 21.22 -11.91 -7.61
CA ASP A 150 20.25 -11.41 -6.64
C ASP A 150 20.33 -12.14 -5.29
N LEU A 151 20.58 -13.46 -5.30
CA LEU A 151 20.81 -14.24 -4.07
C LEU A 151 22.12 -13.85 -3.36
N LEU A 152 23.14 -13.44 -4.10
CA LEU A 152 24.40 -12.94 -3.55
C LEU A 152 24.28 -11.50 -3.01
N ASP A 153 23.22 -10.77 -3.31
CA ASP A 153 22.94 -9.47 -2.69
C ASP A 153 22.40 -9.61 -1.24
N VAL A 154 22.03 -10.82 -0.82
CA VAL A 154 21.60 -11.11 0.56
C VAL A 154 22.78 -11.33 1.50
N PRO A 155 22.98 -10.49 2.55
CA PRO A 155 24.17 -10.57 3.41
C PRO A 155 24.37 -11.93 4.11
N ALA A 156 23.29 -12.59 4.51
CA ALA A 156 23.34 -13.89 5.18
C ALA A 156 23.82 -15.02 4.25
N LEU A 157 23.44 -14.98 2.96
CA LEU A 157 23.95 -15.92 1.97
C LEU A 157 25.44 -15.65 1.70
N ARG A 158 25.83 -14.38 1.49
CA ARG A 158 27.24 -14.01 1.34
C ARG A 158 28.11 -14.53 2.48
N ALA A 159 27.67 -14.32 3.71
CA ALA A 159 28.37 -14.79 4.90
C ALA A 159 28.50 -16.33 4.91
N ARG A 160 27.45 -17.06 4.50
CA ARG A 160 27.48 -18.54 4.43
C ARG A 160 28.50 -19.07 3.44
N PHE A 161 28.71 -18.38 2.31
CA PHE A 161 29.66 -18.74 1.26
C PHE A 161 31.01 -18.03 1.38
N ALA A 162 31.24 -17.28 2.48
CA ALA A 162 32.44 -16.49 2.73
C ALA A 162 32.78 -15.49 1.59
N ILE A 163 31.75 -14.94 0.93
CA ILE A 163 31.89 -13.94 -0.12
C ILE A 163 31.77 -12.55 0.50
N LYS A 164 32.71 -11.65 0.22
CA LYS A 164 32.58 -10.25 0.65
C LYS A 164 31.81 -9.45 -0.38
N GLU A 165 31.15 -8.39 0.06
CA GLU A 165 30.45 -7.47 -0.83
C GLU A 165 31.38 -6.83 -1.87
N SER A 166 32.64 -6.58 -1.48
CA SER A 166 33.70 -6.11 -2.38
C SER A 166 34.02 -7.06 -3.53
N ASP A 167 33.66 -8.34 -3.40
CA ASP A 167 33.99 -9.39 -4.37
C ASP A 167 32.90 -9.50 -5.45
N LEU A 168 31.71 -8.92 -5.21
CA LEU A 168 30.57 -8.97 -6.13
C LEU A 168 30.88 -8.39 -7.51
N PRO A 169 31.54 -7.21 -7.65
CA PRO A 169 31.87 -6.67 -8.96
C PRO A 169 32.83 -7.56 -9.78
N THR A 170 33.72 -8.29 -9.08
CA THR A 170 34.64 -9.25 -9.71
C THR A 170 33.89 -10.49 -10.18
N LEU A 171 32.99 -11.02 -9.37
CA LEU A 171 32.13 -12.15 -9.72
C LEU A 171 31.25 -11.84 -10.93
N HIS A 172 30.61 -10.66 -10.96
CA HIS A 172 29.83 -10.21 -12.12
C HIS A 172 30.65 -10.25 -13.41
N ARG A 173 31.87 -9.67 -13.38
CA ARG A 173 32.76 -9.62 -14.54
C ARG A 173 33.21 -11.01 -15.00
N TRP A 174 33.48 -11.92 -14.08
CA TRP A 174 33.86 -13.29 -14.41
C TRP A 174 32.69 -14.08 -15.00
N ILE A 175 31.48 -13.89 -14.47
CA ILE A 175 30.28 -14.57 -14.97
C ILE A 175 29.94 -14.09 -16.38
N GLU A 176 29.99 -12.78 -16.63
CA GLU A 176 29.83 -12.20 -17.97
C GLU A 176 30.92 -12.68 -18.93
N GLY A 177 32.19 -12.63 -18.49
CA GLY A 177 33.34 -13.05 -19.30
C GLY A 177 33.37 -14.54 -19.62
N ALA A 178 32.82 -15.39 -18.75
CA ALA A 178 32.71 -16.83 -18.97
C ALA A 178 31.52 -17.20 -19.89
N GLY A 179 30.68 -16.24 -20.28
CA GLY A 179 29.52 -16.49 -21.14
C GLY A 179 28.45 -17.38 -20.49
N VAL A 180 28.47 -17.51 -19.17
CA VAL A 180 27.48 -18.28 -18.41
C VAL A 180 26.17 -17.52 -18.50
N ARG A 181 25.12 -18.15 -19.03
CA ARG A 181 23.80 -17.52 -19.22
C ARG A 181 22.68 -18.23 -18.46
N TRP A 182 22.78 -19.55 -18.27
CA TRP A 182 21.82 -20.37 -17.53
C TRP A 182 22.33 -21.81 -17.31
N GLY A 183 21.79 -22.49 -16.29
CA GLY A 183 21.92 -23.94 -16.07
C GLY A 183 23.06 -24.35 -15.12
N LEU A 184 22.71 -25.03 -14.02
CA LEU A 184 23.66 -25.48 -12.98
C LEU A 184 24.48 -26.72 -13.39
N ASN A 185 23.91 -27.64 -14.18
CA ASN A 185 24.61 -28.81 -14.70
C ASN A 185 23.99 -29.37 -16.00
N ALA A 186 24.75 -30.19 -16.73
CA ALA A 186 24.32 -30.76 -18.02
C ALA A 186 23.07 -31.66 -17.92
N ARG A 187 22.80 -32.28 -16.76
CA ARG A 187 21.62 -33.12 -16.54
C ARG A 187 20.32 -32.29 -16.44
N GLN A 188 20.38 -31.11 -15.81
CA GLN A 188 19.25 -30.17 -15.76
C GLN A 188 18.95 -29.54 -17.12
N ARG A 189 19.98 -29.28 -17.95
CA ARG A 189 19.78 -28.76 -19.31
C ARG A 189 19.07 -29.76 -20.23
N ALA A 190 19.13 -31.06 -19.93
CA ALA A 190 18.50 -32.12 -20.70
C ALA A 190 17.06 -32.45 -20.26
N GLY A 191 16.61 -31.91 -19.12
CA GLY A 191 15.26 -32.10 -18.59
C GLY A 191 14.30 -30.93 -18.82
N LEU A 192 14.72 -29.93 -19.60
CA LEU A 192 13.97 -28.73 -19.98
C LEU A 192 13.53 -28.75 -21.44
#